data_AF-A0A359DEL8-F1
#
_entry.id   AF-A0A359DEL8-F1
#
_cell.length_a   1.000
_cell.length_b   1.000
_cell.length_c   1.000
_cell.angle_alpha   90.00
_cell.angle_beta   90.00
_cell.angle_gamma   90.00
#
_symmetry.space_group_name_H-M   'P 1'
#
loop_
_entity.id
_entity.type
_entity.pdbx_description
1 polymer ?
#
loop_
_entity_poly.entity_id
_entity_poly.type
_entity_poly.pdbx_seq_one_letter_code
_entity_poly.pdbx_strand_id
1 'polypeptide(L)' 'GQFLQTNDKVGYVVIDVDADYSDLALEKLQHVHGTIRSRVLF' A
#
# COMPACT_ATOMS: atom_id res chain seq x y z
N GLY A 1 -0.05 12.20 5.10
CA GLY A 1 -0.78 12.53 3.87
C GLY A 1 -1.07 11.26 3.09
N GLN A 2 -2.01 11.29 2.15
CA GLN A 2 -2.28 10.15 1.28
C GLN A 2 -2.33 10.61 -0.18
N PHE A 3 -1.76 9.82 -1.07
CA PHE A 3 -1.76 10.06 -2.51
C PHE A 3 -2.32 8.83 -3.21
N LEU A 4 -3.40 9.02 -3.98
CA LEU A 4 -4.01 7.96 -4.77
C LEU A 4 -4.03 8.39 -6.24
N GLN A 5 -3.52 7.53 -7.10
CA GLN A 5 -3.64 7.66 -8.54
C GLN A 5 -4.20 6.37 -9.12
N THR A 6 -5.25 6.48 -9.93
CA THR A 6 -5.92 5.34 -10.57
C THR A 6 -5.88 5.48 -12.08
N ASN A 7 -5.72 4.37 -12.79
CA ASN A 7 -6.01 4.25 -14.21
C ASN A 7 -7.06 3.13 -14.43
N ASP A 8 -7.43 2.85 -15.68
CA ASP A 8 -8.48 1.86 -16.01
C ASP A 8 -8.20 0.43 -15.53
N LYS A 9 -6.95 0.11 -15.14
CA LYS A 9 -6.51 -1.24 -14.81
C LYS A 9 -5.86 -1.38 -13.42
N VAL A 10 -5.31 -0.30 -12.87
CA VAL A 10 -4.47 -0.31 -11.67
C VAL A 10 -4.67 0.97 -10.86
N GLY A 11 -4.79 0.81 -9.54
CA GLY A 11 -4.66 1.88 -8.56
C GLY A 11 -3.31 1.82 -7.87
N TYR A 12 -2.65 2.98 -7.72
CA TYR A 12 -1.43 3.14 -6.95
C TYR A 12 -1.67 4.13 -5.83
N VAL A 13 -1.42 3.70 -4.59
CA VAL A 13 -1.62 4.51 -3.40
C VAL A 13 -0.33 4.58 -2.58
N VAL A 14 -0.02 5.77 -2.07
CA VAL A 14 1.03 6.03 -1.08
C VAL A 14 0.35 6.60 0.14
N ILE A 15 0.62 6.00 1.30
CA ILE A 15 0.01 6.36 2.57
C ILE A 15 1.13 6.46 3.58
N ASP A 16 1.17 7.57 4.33
CA ASP A 16 2.05 7.66 5.49
C ASP A 16 1.50 6.78 6.59
N VAL A 17 2.32 5.86 7.08
CA VAL A 17 2.02 4.95 8.20
C VAL A 17 3.12 5.09 9.25
N ASP A 18 2.72 4.99 10.52
CA ASP A 18 3.69 4.95 11.61
C ASP A 18 4.60 3.72 11.46
N ALA A 19 5.90 3.92 11.66
CA ALA A 19 6.93 2.90 11.43
C ALA A 19 6.65 1.59 12.20
N ASP A 20 6.11 1.71 13.41
CA ASP A 20 5.74 0.58 14.28
C ASP A 20 4.65 -0.33 13.68
N TYR A 21 3.87 0.16 12.71
CA TYR A 21 2.80 -0.60 12.05
C TYR A 21 3.14 -1.00 10.61
N SER A 22 4.34 -0.65 10.11
CA SER A 22 4.71 -0.86 8.71
C SER A 22 4.73 -2.34 8.30
N ASP A 23 5.25 -3.23 9.14
CA ASP A 23 5.34 -4.67 8.83
C ASP A 23 3.96 -5.34 8.82
N LEU A 24 3.14 -5.08 9.84
CA LEU A 24 1.78 -5.63 9.94
C LEU A 24 0.89 -5.12 8.79
N ALA A 25 1.02 -3.84 8.44
CA ALA A 25 0.31 -3.24 7.32
C ALA A 25 0.76 -3.86 5.99
N LEU A 26 2.07 -4.05 5.80
CA LEU A 26 2.63 -4.68 4.60
C LEU A 26 2.11 -6.11 4.43
N GLU A 27 2.15 -6.93 5.49
CA GLU A 27 1.67 -8.31 5.48
C GLU A 27 0.19 -8.36 5.11
N LYS A 28 -0.65 -7.56 5.78
CA LYS A 28 -2.10 -7.52 5.48
C LYS A 28 -2.38 -7.09 4.05
N LEU A 29 -1.68 -6.07 3.54
CA LEU A 29 -1.86 -5.58 2.17
C LEU A 29 -1.48 -6.63 1.12
N GLN A 30 -0.46 -7.45 1.38
CA GLN A 30 -0.08 -8.55 0.48
C GLN A 30 -1.16 -9.64 0.38
N HIS A 31 -1.96 -9.82 1.43
CA HIS A 31 -3.05 -10.80 1.46
C HIS A 31 -4.38 -10.26 0.90
N VAL A 32 -4.46 -8.95 0.58
CA VAL A 32 -5.65 -8.38 -0.06
C VAL A 32 -5.73 -8.88 -1.50
N HIS A 33 -6.88 -9.47 -1.85
CA HIS A 33 -7.12 -9.98 -3.18
C HIS A 33 -7.10 -8.86 -4.22
N GLY A 34 -6.27 -9.01 -5.26
CA GLY A 34 -6.05 -7.97 -6.28
C GLY A 34 -4.86 -7.05 -5.98
N THR A 35 -4.16 -7.21 -4.86
CA THR A 35 -2.88 -6.53 -4.63
C THR A 35 -1.84 -7.05 -5.61
N ILE A 36 -1.39 -6.17 -6.51
CA ILE A 36 -0.31 -6.49 -7.46
C ILE A 36 1.04 -6.45 -6.75
N ARG A 37 1.26 -5.40 -5.92
CA ARG A 37 2.52 -5.19 -5.20
C ARG A 37 2.31 -4.22 -4.03
N SER A 38 2.89 -4.51 -2.88
CA SER A 38 2.98 -3.61 -1.73
C SER A 38 4.44 -3.54 -1.25
N ARG A 39 4.91 -2.36 -0.85
CA ARG A 39 6.26 -2.12 -0.32
C ARG A 39 6.29 -0.88 0.56
N VAL A 40 7.17 -0.89 1.56
CA VAL A 40 7.48 0.29 2.38
C VAL A 40 8.41 1.23 1.59
N LEU A 41 8.18 2.53 1.73
CA LEU A 41 9.01 3.60 1.17
C LEU A 41 9.67 4.36 2.34
N PHE A 42 10.90 4.86 2.16
CA PHE A 42 11.69 5.58 3.16
C PHE A 42 11.74 7.08 2.86
#